data_AF-A0A2E0DFY3-F1
#
_entry.id   AF-A0A2E0DFY3-F1
#
_cell.length_a   1.000
_cell.length_b   1.000
_cell.length_c   1.000
_cell.angle_alpha   90.00
_cell.angle_beta   90.00
_cell.angle_gamma   90.00
#
_symmetry.space_group_name_H-M   'P 1'
#
loop_
_entity.id
_entity.type
_entity.pdbx_description
1 polymer ?
#
loop_
_entity_poly.entity_id
_entity_poly.type
_entity_poly.pdbx_seq_one_letter_code
_entity_poly.pdbx_strand_id
1 'polypeptide(L)' 'MPKVSLDMPNEILDDLKEHVGDHKKFVSVADAIRTACRKMLDQLDAIDNRRGRGGE' A
#
# COMPACT_ATOMS: atom_id res chain seq x y z
N MET A 1 11.70 7.96 8.74
CA MET A 1 10.73 6.89 8.39
C MET A 1 11.24 5.58 8.98
N PRO A 2 10.43 4.85 9.76
CA PRO A 2 10.82 3.53 10.23
C PRO A 2 11.04 2.61 9.02
N LYS A 3 12.08 1.77 9.09
CA LYS A 3 12.35 0.77 8.05
C LYS A 3 11.62 -0.51 8.41
N VAL A 4 10.92 -1.08 7.44
CA VAL A 4 10.29 -2.39 7.54
C VAL A 4 11.00 -3.31 6.57
N SER A 5 11.41 -4.48 7.03
CA SER A 5 11.98 -5.55 6.18
C SER A 5 11.00 -6.72 6.17
N LEU A 6 10.76 -7.28 5.00
CA LEU A 6 9.85 -8.41 4.79
C LEU A 6 10.31 -9.23 3.59
N ASP A 7 9.98 -10.51 3.60
CA ASP A 7 10.16 -11.40 2.45
C ASP A 7 8.88 -11.47 1.63
N MET A 8 8.99 -11.39 0.29
CA MET A 8 7.83 -11.54 -0.60
C MET A 8 8.18 -12.35 -1.86
N PRO A 9 7.18 -12.99 -2.48
CA PRO A 9 7.35 -13.63 -3.78
C PRO A 9 7.85 -12.64 -4.85
N ASN A 10 8.84 -13.05 -5.65
CA ASN A 10 9.40 -12.21 -6.71
C ASN A 10 8.35 -11.73 -7.71
N GLU A 11 7.37 -12.58 -8.04
CA GLU A 11 6.28 -12.24 -8.97
C GLU A 11 5.56 -10.95 -8.57
N ILE A 12 5.21 -10.79 -7.29
CA ILE A 12 4.49 -9.61 -6.81
C ILE A 12 5.41 -8.37 -6.88
N LEU A 13 6.71 -8.54 -6.62
CA LEU A 13 7.66 -7.44 -6.71
C LEU A 13 7.80 -6.96 -8.16
N ASP A 14 7.80 -7.89 -9.11
CA ASP A 14 7.91 -7.58 -10.53
C ASP A 14 6.62 -6.91 -11.03
N ASP A 15 5.44 -7.39 -10.63
CA ASP A 15 4.15 -6.72 -10.89
C ASP A 15 4.15 -5.27 -10.37
N LEU A 16 4.68 -5.03 -9.16
CA LEU A 16 4.81 -3.68 -8.63
C LEU A 16 5.74 -2.80 -9.47
N LYS A 17 6.87 -3.34 -9.95
CA LYS A 17 7.81 -2.62 -10.81
C LYS A 17 7.21 -2.26 -12.16
N GLU A 18 6.29 -3.06 -12.69
CA GLU A 18 5.55 -2.71 -13.91
C GLU A 18 4.79 -1.39 -13.78
N HIS A 19 4.46 -0.97 -12.55
CA HIS A 19 3.76 0.28 -12.25
C HIS A 19 4.65 1.40 -11.68
N VAL A 20 5.97 1.19 -11.58
CA VAL A 20 6.94 2.15 -11.05
C VAL A 20 7.81 2.77 -12.17
N GLY A 21 8.04 4.08 -12.09
CA GLY A 21 8.92 4.84 -12.99
C GLY A 21 8.40 6.26 -13.25
N ASP A 22 9.23 7.11 -13.87
CA ASP A 22 8.97 8.55 -14.04
C ASP A 22 7.66 8.90 -14.77
N HIS A 23 7.18 8.00 -15.64
CA HIS A 23 5.92 8.14 -16.38
C HIS A 23 4.85 7.13 -15.96
N LYS A 24 5.01 6.49 -14.79
CA LYS A 24 4.08 5.47 -14.29
C LYS A 24 3.32 5.96 -13.05
N LYS A 25 2.52 5.07 -12.46
CA LYS A 25 1.64 5.39 -11.32
C LYS A 25 2.40 5.74 -10.05
N PHE A 26 3.62 5.24 -9.89
CA PHE A 26 4.42 5.40 -8.68
C PHE A 26 5.86 5.78 -9.01
N VAL A 27 6.47 6.63 -8.18
CA VAL A 27 7.86 7.07 -8.37
C VAL A 27 8.86 5.98 -7.99
N SER A 28 8.52 5.16 -6.99
CA SER A 28 9.36 4.05 -6.53
C SER A 28 8.51 2.90 -6.00
N VAL A 29 9.12 1.71 -5.83
CA VAL A 29 8.45 0.57 -5.19
C VAL A 29 8.01 0.93 -3.75
N ALA A 30 8.85 1.67 -3.01
CA ALA A 30 8.50 2.15 -1.68
C ALA A 30 7.29 3.11 -1.71
N ASP A 31 7.15 3.90 -2.78
CA ASP A 31 6.00 4.78 -2.96
C ASP A 31 4.70 4.00 -3.29
N ALA A 32 4.82 2.99 -4.14
CA ALA A 32 3.74 2.06 -4.45
C ALA A 32 3.23 1.35 -3.18
N ILE A 33 4.14 0.80 -2.38
CA ILE A 33 3.81 0.09 -1.13
C ILE A 33 3.13 1.04 -0.13
N ARG A 34 3.66 2.25 0.08
CA ARG A 34 3.06 3.23 1.01
C ARG A 34 1.65 3.61 0.58
N THR A 35 1.46 3.86 -0.71
CA THR A 35 0.14 4.21 -1.26
C THR A 35 -0.85 3.06 -1.12
N ALA A 36 -0.41 1.83 -1.40
CA ALA A 36 -1.23 0.64 -1.26
C ALA A 36 -1.66 0.42 0.21
N CYS A 37 -0.72 0.50 1.16
CA CYS A 37 -1.04 0.38 2.58
C CYS A 37 -2.02 1.46 3.05
N ARG A 38 -1.85 2.71 2.62
CA ARG A 38 -2.77 3.80 2.96
C ARG A 38 -4.18 3.50 2.46
N LYS A 39 -4.32 3.13 1.19
CA LYS A 39 -5.62 2.79 0.60
C LYS A 39 -6.30 1.62 1.30
N MET A 40 -5.54 0.60 1.67
CA MET A 40 -6.08 -0.55 2.41
C MET A 40 -6.58 -0.13 3.79
N LEU A 41 -5.81 0.66 4.54
CA LEU A 41 -6.22 1.15 5.85
C LEU A 41 -7.44 2.06 5.76
N ASP A 42 -7.47 3.00 4.80
CA ASP A 42 -8.62 3.88 4.59
C ASP A 42 -9.91 3.09 4.27
N GLN A 43 -9.78 1.98 3.53
CA GLN A 43 -10.90 1.06 3.26
C GLN A 43 -11.39 0.34 4.52
N LEU A 44 -10.46 -0.13 5.36
CA LEU A 44 -10.79 -0.77 6.63
C LEU A 44 -11.47 0.22 7.58
N ASP A 45 -10.95 1.43 7.70
CA ASP A 45 -11.53 2.49 8.52
C ASP A 45 -12.95 2.85 8.04
N ALA A 46 -13.17 2.93 6.73
CA ALA A 46 -14.50 3.16 6.15
C ALA A 46 -15.48 2.02 6.48
N ILE A 47 -15.01 0.77 6.53
CA ILE A 47 -15.82 -0.39 6.91
C ILE A 47 -16.14 -0.36 8.41
N ASP A 48 -15.16 -0.05 9.25
CA ASP A 48 -15.33 -0.01 10.69
C ASP A 48 -16.27 1.12 11.11
N ASN A 49 -16.17 2.29 10.48
CA ASN A 49 -17.12 3.39 10.66
C ASN A 49 -18.56 2.98 10.32
N ARG A 50 -18.77 2.25 9.22
CA ARG A 50 -20.11 1.75 8.83
C ARG A 50 -20.66 0.71 9.79
N ARG A 51 -19.80 -0.05 10.45
CA ARG A 51 -20.17 -1.12 11.40
C ARG A 51 -20.26 -0.63 12.84
N GLY A 52 -20.08 0.67 13.10
CA GLY A 52 -20.07 1.25 14.44
C GLY A 52 -18.86 0.82 15.28
N ARG A 53 -17.76 0.41 14.63
CA ARG A 53 -16.49 0.00 15.25
C ARG A 53 -15.41 1.08 15.22
N GLY A 54 -15.70 2.23 14.60
CA GLY A 54 -14.83 3.41 14.65
C GLY A 54 -14.79 3.96 16.07
N GLY A 55 -13.82 3.51 16.86
CA GLY A 55 -13.47 4.11 18.14
C GLY A 55 -12.67 5.39 17.94
N GLU A 56 -12.82 6.30 18.91
CA GLU A 56 -12.26 7.66 18.99
C GLU A 56 -10.77 7.79 18.64
#